data_AF-A0A5E4PEU7-F1
#
_entry.id   AF-A0A5E4PEU7-F1
#
_cell.length_a   1.000
_cell.length_b   1.000
_cell.length_c   1.000
_cell.angle_alpha   90.00
_cell.angle_beta   90.00
_cell.angle_gamma   90.00
#
_symmetry.space_group_name_H-M   'P 1'
#
loop_
_entity.id
_entity.type
_entity.pdbx_description
1 polymer ?
#
loop_
_entity_poly.entity_id
_entity_poly.type
_entity_poly.pdbx_seq_one_letter_code
_entity_poly.pdbx_strand_id
1 'polypeptide(L)'
;MKSFFKKSAISLLVVGMSGASYAAMPSNNAMWSPHMTGWFIGVDALDLRPENGDLDYVTLFPATSNGSFYTRAISTDHDWSWRLYGGIKFTDNDDITLSWLRMRTSDSDSVAPIGAINNETYSVPRWLPGTYWENVSAKVKFDLDEAYAVWGHTINFNNPWSVRYAAGIEYARLNSDFSVSGDDFNGSYDTLAYKAKSRLNGWGPRAEFDMTYHLPYGFALFANTNAALLVSTRKLSLEGYSSDYESYYLLNSYYSNRHVVVPKLGMRLGASYTYMFGQAGGEGAPCSSLTIDAGWQVDSYIHAIERPNGDYSSVSTLVQPTSGYSGVGATKTSNFGDQGFFLGLKYSSDWM
;
A
#
# COMPACT_ATOMS: atom_id res chain seq x y z
N MET A 1 -3.28 -6.19 -46.95
CA MET A 1 -4.34 -6.11 -45.92
C MET A 1 -3.81 -6.80 -44.65
N LYS A 2 -3.85 -6.08 -43.51
CA LYS A 2 -4.14 -6.52 -42.11
C LYS A 2 -3.44 -7.80 -41.59
N SER A 3 -2.83 -7.88 -40.41
CA SER A 3 -2.79 -7.09 -39.17
C SER A 3 -1.61 -7.60 -38.33
N PHE A 4 -0.67 -6.75 -37.89
CA PHE A 4 -0.71 -6.00 -36.62
C PHE A 4 -0.69 -6.86 -35.34
N PHE A 5 0.47 -6.81 -34.67
CA PHE A 5 0.63 -6.57 -33.24
C PHE A 5 -0.26 -7.38 -32.27
N LYS A 6 0.34 -8.37 -31.63
CA LYS A 6 0.07 -8.72 -30.23
C LYS A 6 1.16 -9.69 -29.74
N LYS A 7 1.74 -9.38 -28.59
CA LYS A 7 2.77 -10.13 -27.82
C LYS A 7 4.21 -9.74 -28.14
N SER A 8 4.68 -8.73 -27.38
CA SER A 8 6.05 -8.57 -26.83
C SER A 8 6.36 -7.08 -26.63
N ALA A 9 5.66 -6.45 -25.69
CA ALA A 9 5.84 -5.05 -25.29
C ALA A 9 6.01 -4.89 -23.77
N ILE A 10 6.65 -5.86 -23.10
CA ILE A 10 6.93 -5.81 -21.65
C ILE A 10 8.41 -6.13 -21.39
N SER A 11 9.33 -5.57 -22.17
CA SER A 11 10.78 -5.76 -21.95
C SER A 11 11.66 -4.54 -22.26
N LEU A 12 11.09 -3.33 -22.28
CA LEU A 12 11.86 -2.11 -22.59
C LEU A 12 11.51 -0.99 -21.61
N LEU A 13 11.96 -1.17 -20.37
CA LEU A 13 12.20 -0.07 -19.40
C LEU A 13 13.20 -0.52 -18.32
N VAL A 14 14.17 -1.34 -18.72
CA VAL A 14 15.38 -1.63 -17.95
C VAL A 14 16.54 -0.98 -18.70
N VAL A 15 16.97 0.17 -18.19
CA VAL A 15 18.34 0.69 -18.30
C VAL A 15 18.88 0.76 -19.73
N GLY A 16 18.24 1.60 -20.56
CA GLY A 16 18.86 2.21 -21.73
C GLY A 16 19.72 3.43 -21.38
N MET A 17 20.47 3.38 -20.28
CA MET A 17 21.48 4.38 -19.90
C MET A 17 22.85 3.71 -19.75
N SER A 18 23.27 2.99 -20.79
CA SER A 18 24.67 2.61 -21.03
C SER A 18 25.12 3.14 -22.38
N GLY A 19 24.68 4.36 -22.72
CA GLY A 19 25.39 5.24 -23.64
C GLY A 19 26.36 6.05 -22.81
N ALA A 20 27.65 5.83 -23.03
CA ALA A 20 28.74 6.56 -22.40
C ALA A 20 28.44 8.07 -22.29
N SER A 21 28.14 8.52 -21.08
CA SER A 21 28.37 9.90 -20.68
C SER A 21 29.54 9.85 -19.70
N TYR A 22 30.72 9.57 -20.25
CA TYR A 22 31.89 10.31 -19.81
C TYR A 22 31.55 11.77 -20.09
N ALA A 23 30.84 12.44 -19.17
CA ALA A 23 30.96 13.88 -19.07
C ALA A 23 32.43 14.08 -18.72
N ALA A 24 33.19 14.60 -19.69
CA ALA A 24 34.54 15.06 -19.47
C ALA A 24 34.48 15.94 -18.22
N MET A 25 34.94 15.41 -17.09
CA MET A 25 35.29 16.24 -15.95
C MET A 25 36.31 17.23 -16.51
N PRO A 26 36.05 18.54 -16.47
CA PRO A 26 37.11 19.49 -16.73
C PRO A 26 38.24 19.09 -15.78
N SER A 27 39.42 18.86 -16.35
CA SER A 27 40.67 18.66 -15.63
C SER A 27 40.88 19.85 -14.69
N ASN A 28 40.31 19.76 -13.50
CA ASN A 28 40.64 20.60 -12.38
C ASN A 28 40.26 19.82 -11.12
N ASN A 29 41.30 19.45 -10.36
CA ASN A 29 41.22 18.91 -9.02
C ASN A 29 40.57 19.93 -8.07
N ALA A 30 39.26 20.14 -8.19
CA ALA A 30 38.46 20.81 -7.18
C ALA A 30 37.68 19.72 -6.45
N MET A 31 38.08 19.47 -5.20
CA MET A 31 37.33 18.62 -4.28
C MET A 31 35.86 19.07 -4.29
N TRP A 32 34.93 18.16 -4.58
CA TRP A 32 33.51 18.39 -4.35
C TRP A 32 33.34 18.74 -2.87
N SER A 33 33.12 20.02 -2.58
CA SER A 33 32.75 20.46 -1.24
C SER A 33 31.22 20.60 -1.24
N PRO A 34 30.49 19.66 -0.62
CA PRO A 34 29.06 19.82 -0.45
C PRO A 34 28.84 20.97 0.54
N HIS A 35 28.54 22.16 0.01
CA HIS A 35 28.01 23.24 0.82
C HIS A 35 26.55 22.89 1.13
N MET A 36 26.25 22.72 2.42
CA MET A 36 24.87 22.58 2.89
C MET A 36 24.18 23.93 2.70
N THR A 37 23.24 23.98 1.76
CA THR A 37 22.49 25.19 1.40
C THR A 37 21.21 25.33 2.20
N GLY A 38 20.82 24.31 2.97
CA GLY A 38 19.63 24.38 3.80
C GLY A 38 19.14 23.04 4.32
N TRP A 39 18.03 23.09 5.03
CA TRP A 39 17.32 21.91 5.52
C TRP A 39 15.81 22.13 5.44
N PHE A 40 15.06 21.03 5.42
CA PHE A 40 13.62 21.08 5.50
C PHE A 40 13.07 19.95 6.36
N ILE A 41 11.89 20.20 6.92
CA ILE A 41 11.08 19.22 7.62
C ILE A 41 9.63 19.44 7.21
N GLY A 42 8.87 18.37 7.08
CA GLY A 42 7.45 18.45 6.79
C GLY A 42 6.69 17.29 7.38
N VAL A 43 5.41 17.53 7.56
CA VAL A 43 4.44 16.55 8.04
C VAL A 43 3.22 16.59 7.14
N ASP A 44 2.74 15.41 6.76
CA ASP A 44 1.48 15.27 6.05
C ASP A 44 0.48 14.54 6.94
N ALA A 45 -0.73 15.11 7.05
CA ALA A 45 -1.91 14.42 7.50
C ALA A 45 -2.60 13.79 6.29
N LEU A 46 -2.90 12.51 6.38
CA LEU A 46 -3.38 11.68 5.26
C LEU A 46 -4.70 11.05 5.65
N ASP A 47 -5.73 11.25 4.87
CA ASP A 47 -7.03 10.58 5.02
C ASP A 47 -7.10 9.48 3.98
N LEU A 48 -6.69 8.27 4.34
CA LEU A 48 -6.43 7.18 3.39
C LEU A 48 -7.43 6.05 3.54
N ARG A 49 -7.92 5.59 2.39
CA ARG A 49 -8.71 4.38 2.26
C ARG A 49 -7.80 3.25 1.73
N PRO A 50 -7.50 2.21 2.52
CA PRO A 50 -6.80 1.05 2.02
C PRO A 50 -7.71 0.27 1.06
N GLU A 51 -7.15 -0.38 0.05
CA GLU A 51 -7.89 -1.26 -0.85
C GLU A 51 -7.14 -2.57 -1.03
N ASN A 52 -7.89 -3.65 -1.18
CA ASN A 52 -7.31 -4.94 -1.49
C ASN A 52 -8.26 -5.75 -2.36
N GLY A 53 -7.72 -6.37 -3.42
CA GLY A 53 -8.51 -7.13 -4.39
C GLY A 53 -9.05 -8.48 -3.90
N ASP A 54 -8.97 -8.76 -2.61
CA ASP A 54 -9.38 -10.04 -2.01
C ASP A 54 -9.93 -9.85 -0.59
N LEU A 55 -11.06 -9.14 -0.50
CA LEU A 55 -11.81 -8.89 0.75
C LEU A 55 -13.20 -9.56 0.76
N ASP A 56 -13.51 -10.36 -0.26
CA ASP A 56 -14.76 -11.13 -0.36
C ASP A 56 -14.83 -12.19 0.74
N TYR A 57 -15.80 -12.10 1.64
CA TYR A 57 -15.83 -12.98 2.81
C TYR A 57 -16.93 -14.03 2.83
N VAL A 58 -18.09 -13.74 2.24
CA VAL A 58 -19.24 -14.64 2.26
C VAL A 58 -20.02 -14.57 0.96
N THR A 59 -20.56 -15.71 0.54
CA THR A 59 -21.56 -15.78 -0.53
C THR A 59 -22.91 -16.11 0.07
N LEU A 60 -23.91 -15.29 -0.24
CA LEU A 60 -25.27 -15.32 0.32
C LEU A 60 -26.26 -15.84 -0.70
N PHE A 61 -27.23 -16.61 -0.21
CA PHE A 61 -28.45 -17.00 -0.90
C PHE A 61 -29.61 -17.07 0.11
N PRO A 62 -30.81 -16.57 -0.23
CA PRO A 62 -31.10 -15.76 -1.40
C PRO A 62 -30.68 -14.31 -1.19
N ALA A 63 -30.11 -13.68 -2.22
CA ALA A 63 -29.79 -12.25 -2.21
C ALA A 63 -30.95 -11.37 -2.73
N THR A 64 -31.92 -11.97 -3.41
CA THR A 64 -33.15 -11.33 -3.90
C THR A 64 -34.33 -12.26 -3.69
N SER A 65 -35.55 -11.74 -3.70
CA SER A 65 -36.80 -12.52 -3.57
C SER A 65 -36.99 -13.61 -4.62
N ASN A 66 -36.19 -13.60 -5.70
CA ASN A 66 -36.27 -14.55 -6.82
C ASN A 66 -35.12 -15.58 -6.81
N GLY A 67 -34.26 -15.59 -5.78
CA GLY A 67 -33.24 -16.63 -5.60
C GLY A 67 -31.94 -16.39 -6.39
N SER A 68 -31.19 -15.35 -6.03
CA SER A 68 -29.86 -15.07 -6.59
C SER A 68 -28.74 -15.25 -5.57
N PHE A 69 -27.53 -15.57 -6.04
CA PHE A 69 -26.32 -15.55 -5.22
C PHE A 69 -25.68 -14.15 -5.21
N TYR A 70 -25.13 -13.74 -4.08
CA TYR A 70 -24.38 -12.49 -3.94
C TYR A 70 -23.16 -12.69 -3.05
N THR A 71 -21.98 -12.27 -3.49
CA THR A 71 -20.76 -12.30 -2.67
C THR A 71 -20.55 -10.93 -2.05
N ARG A 72 -20.42 -10.89 -0.72
CA ARG A 72 -20.15 -9.69 0.05
C ARG A 72 -18.66 -9.58 0.35
N ALA A 73 -18.14 -8.38 0.18
CA ALA A 73 -16.76 -8.02 0.49
C ALA A 73 -16.74 -6.93 1.56
N ILE A 74 -15.68 -6.90 2.37
CA ILE A 74 -15.45 -5.76 3.25
C ILE A 74 -15.11 -4.55 2.38
N SER A 75 -15.93 -3.51 2.46
CA SER A 75 -15.57 -2.18 1.98
C SER A 75 -14.86 -1.46 3.10
N THR A 76 -13.58 -1.16 2.89
CA THR A 76 -12.77 -0.36 3.80
C THR A 76 -13.16 1.12 3.75
N ASP A 77 -13.15 1.78 4.90
CA ASP A 77 -13.36 3.21 5.05
C ASP A 77 -12.04 4.00 5.11
N HIS A 78 -12.16 5.33 5.07
CA HIS A 78 -11.01 6.22 5.22
C HIS A 78 -10.56 6.28 6.69
N ASP A 79 -9.25 6.30 6.90
CA ASP A 79 -8.65 6.43 8.22
C ASP A 79 -7.44 7.38 8.18
N TRP A 80 -7.22 8.06 9.30
CA TRP A 80 -6.15 9.03 9.42
C TRP A 80 -4.79 8.34 9.57
N SER A 81 -3.87 8.77 8.72
CA SER A 81 -2.47 8.36 8.69
C SER A 81 -1.58 9.59 8.63
N TRP A 82 -0.28 9.38 8.80
CA TRP A 82 0.67 10.49 8.79
C TRP A 82 1.97 10.10 8.09
N ARG A 83 2.60 11.09 7.48
CA ARG A 83 3.96 11.00 6.95
C ARG A 83 4.81 12.11 7.53
N LEU A 84 5.96 11.75 8.09
CA LEU A 84 7.02 12.68 8.46
C LEU A 84 8.09 12.60 7.41
N TYR A 85 8.61 13.74 6.97
CA TYR A 85 9.75 13.78 6.07
C TYR A 85 10.65 14.95 6.40
N GLY A 86 11.91 14.81 6.05
CA GLY A 86 12.88 15.85 6.25
C GLY A 86 14.13 15.56 5.45
N GLY A 87 14.96 16.57 5.31
CA GLY A 87 16.10 16.46 4.44
C GLY A 87 17.00 17.67 4.51
N ILE A 88 18.08 17.55 3.75
CA ILE A 88 19.12 18.55 3.63
C ILE A 88 19.32 18.85 2.15
N LYS A 89 19.52 20.13 1.85
CA LYS A 89 19.80 20.61 0.51
C LYS A 89 21.31 20.77 0.37
N PHE A 90 21.83 20.26 -0.74
CA PHE A 90 23.22 20.41 -1.13
C PHE A 90 23.25 21.13 -2.46
N THR A 91 24.12 22.13 -2.61
CA THR A 91 24.09 22.97 -3.82
C THR A 91 22.68 23.58 -4.04
N ASP A 92 22.46 24.23 -5.17
CA ASP A 92 21.18 24.88 -5.45
C ASP A 92 20.09 23.89 -5.92
N ASN A 93 20.48 22.69 -6.35
CA ASN A 93 19.59 21.76 -7.05
C ASN A 93 19.57 20.33 -6.49
N ASP A 94 20.45 19.97 -5.55
CA ASP A 94 20.49 18.62 -4.99
C ASP A 94 19.89 18.58 -3.58
N ASP A 95 19.22 17.48 -3.26
CA ASP A 95 18.70 17.25 -1.92
C ASP A 95 18.78 15.78 -1.52
N ILE A 96 18.93 15.52 -0.23
CA ILE A 96 18.64 14.20 0.34
C ILE A 96 17.37 14.32 1.15
N THR A 97 16.40 13.46 0.84
CA THR A 97 15.12 13.37 1.54
C THR A 97 15.01 12.03 2.25
N LEU A 98 14.67 12.07 3.53
CA LEU A 98 14.24 10.93 4.33
C LEU A 98 12.74 11.07 4.63
N SER A 99 11.99 9.99 4.50
CA SER A 99 10.58 9.96 4.83
C SER A 99 10.19 8.71 5.61
N TRP A 100 9.19 8.86 6.46
CA TRP A 100 8.52 7.78 7.17
C TRP A 100 7.01 7.99 7.15
N LEU A 101 6.30 7.08 6.48
CA LEU A 101 4.85 6.97 6.45
C LEU A 101 4.40 5.87 7.40
N ARG A 102 3.33 6.16 8.14
CA ARG A 102 2.67 5.18 8.99
C ARG A 102 1.16 5.23 8.79
N MET A 103 0.59 4.08 8.47
CA MET A 103 -0.85 3.86 8.38
C MET A 103 -1.27 2.67 9.24
N ARG A 104 -2.38 2.83 9.95
CA ARG A 104 -3.01 1.82 10.79
C ARG A 104 -4.50 1.96 10.57
N THR A 105 -5.13 0.96 10.00
CA THR A 105 -6.55 1.01 9.63
C THR A 105 -7.18 -0.34 9.86
N SER A 106 -8.45 -0.34 10.26
CA SER A 106 -9.23 -1.55 10.43
C SER A 106 -10.68 -1.30 10.11
N ASP A 107 -11.31 -2.28 9.49
CA ASP A 107 -12.71 -2.25 9.15
C ASP A 107 -13.39 -3.58 9.49
N SER A 108 -14.68 -3.55 9.71
CA SER A 108 -15.49 -4.73 9.97
C SER A 108 -16.86 -4.60 9.35
N ASP A 109 -17.34 -5.70 8.79
CA ASP A 109 -18.65 -5.79 8.18
C ASP A 109 -19.37 -7.05 8.68
N SER A 110 -20.70 -7.00 8.72
CA SER A 110 -21.51 -8.18 9.05
C SER A 110 -22.74 -8.28 8.19
N VAL A 111 -23.16 -9.51 7.96
CA VAL A 111 -24.34 -9.81 7.16
C VAL A 111 -25.04 -11.07 7.62
N ALA A 112 -26.36 -11.00 7.56
CA ALA A 112 -27.25 -12.16 7.61
C ALA A 112 -27.99 -12.28 6.27
N PRO A 113 -28.31 -13.51 5.81
CA PRO A 113 -29.07 -13.72 4.59
C PRO A 113 -30.52 -13.21 4.74
N ILE A 114 -31.12 -12.81 3.62
CA ILE A 114 -32.42 -12.11 3.59
C ILE A 114 -33.55 -13.15 3.45
N GLY A 115 -33.91 -13.79 4.55
CA GLY A 115 -35.01 -14.76 4.61
C GLY A 115 -34.71 -16.07 3.86
N ALA A 116 -35.77 -16.86 3.63
CA ALA A 116 -35.70 -18.17 2.99
C ALA A 116 -36.56 -18.22 1.73
N ILE A 117 -36.03 -18.81 0.65
CA ILE A 117 -36.81 -19.19 -0.53
C ILE A 117 -36.88 -20.70 -0.56
N ASN A 118 -38.08 -21.27 -0.62
CA ASN A 118 -38.30 -22.73 -0.57
C ASN A 118 -37.68 -23.41 0.68
N ASN A 119 -37.65 -22.70 1.83
CA ASN A 119 -36.93 -23.12 3.05
C ASN A 119 -35.41 -23.25 2.90
N GLU A 120 -34.83 -22.69 1.84
CA GLU A 120 -33.39 -22.65 1.62
C GLU A 120 -32.85 -21.24 1.87
N THR A 121 -31.87 -21.19 2.77
CA THR A 121 -31.07 -20.00 3.09
C THR A 121 -29.65 -20.46 3.34
N TYR A 122 -28.70 -19.88 2.62
CA TYR A 122 -27.29 -20.25 2.71
C TYR A 122 -26.44 -18.99 2.84
N SER A 123 -25.58 -18.96 3.85
CA SER A 123 -24.39 -18.12 3.80
C SER A 123 -23.18 -19.03 3.88
N VAL A 124 -22.35 -18.98 2.85
CA VAL A 124 -21.17 -19.84 2.73
C VAL A 124 -19.93 -18.94 2.76
N PRO A 125 -19.13 -19.01 3.83
CA PRO A 125 -17.86 -18.31 3.90
C PRO A 125 -16.93 -18.80 2.80
N ARG A 126 -16.23 -17.87 2.15
CA ARG A 126 -15.40 -18.18 0.98
C ARG A 126 -14.32 -19.24 1.25
N TRP A 127 -13.76 -19.26 2.46
CA TRP A 127 -12.63 -20.13 2.82
C TRP A 127 -13.02 -21.37 3.63
N LEU A 128 -14.31 -21.52 3.97
CA LEU A 128 -14.85 -22.67 4.70
C LEU A 128 -16.11 -23.18 3.98
N PRO A 129 -15.96 -23.76 2.77
CA PRO A 129 -17.10 -24.24 2.00
C PRO A 129 -17.73 -25.47 2.66
N GLY A 130 -19.05 -25.44 2.85
CA GLY A 130 -19.83 -26.60 3.32
C GLY A 130 -20.50 -26.43 4.69
N THR A 131 -20.30 -25.30 5.38
CA THR A 131 -21.12 -24.87 6.51
C THR A 131 -22.01 -23.72 6.08
N TYR A 132 -23.29 -23.78 6.45
CA TYR A 132 -24.22 -22.69 6.26
C TYR A 132 -24.24 -21.87 7.54
N TRP A 133 -23.94 -20.58 7.46
CA TRP A 133 -23.96 -19.71 8.63
C TRP A 133 -25.22 -18.82 8.61
N GLU A 134 -25.68 -18.38 9.77
CA GLU A 134 -26.79 -17.42 9.87
C GLU A 134 -26.30 -15.97 9.91
N ASN A 135 -25.24 -15.72 10.65
CA ASN A 135 -24.66 -14.40 10.79
C ASN A 135 -23.15 -14.48 10.53
N VAL A 136 -22.69 -13.82 9.48
CA VAL A 136 -21.27 -13.80 9.12
C VAL A 136 -20.73 -12.41 9.34
N SER A 137 -19.74 -12.32 10.23
CA SER A 137 -18.97 -11.12 10.49
C SER A 137 -17.56 -11.29 9.95
N ALA A 138 -17.02 -10.24 9.35
CA ALA A 138 -15.67 -10.19 8.87
C ALA A 138 -14.98 -8.91 9.33
N LYS A 139 -13.68 -9.01 9.60
CA LYS A 139 -12.83 -7.91 10.04
C LYS A 139 -11.51 -7.94 9.30
N VAL A 140 -11.08 -6.78 8.82
CA VAL A 140 -9.77 -6.59 8.19
C VAL A 140 -8.99 -5.52 8.94
N LYS A 141 -7.68 -5.69 9.00
CA LYS A 141 -6.74 -4.71 9.53
C LYS A 141 -5.53 -4.62 8.61
N PHE A 142 -5.12 -3.39 8.30
CA PHE A 142 -3.89 -3.11 7.58
C PHE A 142 -2.97 -2.22 8.42
N ASP A 143 -1.73 -2.67 8.58
CA ASP A 143 -0.67 -1.87 9.18
C ASP A 143 0.43 -1.71 8.14
N LEU A 144 0.64 -0.49 7.65
CA LEU A 144 1.71 -0.12 6.73
C LEU A 144 2.72 0.79 7.45
N ASP A 145 3.99 0.42 7.39
CA ASP A 145 5.11 1.30 7.71
C ASP A 145 6.02 1.37 6.48
N GLU A 146 6.21 2.56 5.91
CA GLU A 146 7.11 2.79 4.78
C GLU A 146 8.15 3.83 5.19
N ALA A 147 9.41 3.55 4.92
CA ALA A 147 10.48 4.51 5.09
C ALA A 147 11.37 4.51 3.85
N TYR A 148 11.72 5.70 3.35
CA TYR A 148 12.61 5.81 2.20
C TYR A 148 13.63 6.92 2.38
N ALA A 149 14.78 6.75 1.74
CA ALA A 149 15.82 7.74 1.63
C ALA A 149 16.19 7.89 0.16
N VAL A 150 16.09 9.11 -0.37
CA VAL A 150 16.36 9.40 -1.78
C VAL A 150 17.28 10.59 -1.91
N TRP A 151 18.12 10.56 -2.93
CA TRP A 151 18.85 11.72 -3.41
C TRP A 151 18.14 12.24 -4.65
N GLY A 152 17.68 13.50 -4.57
CA GLY A 152 17.06 14.24 -5.66
C GLY A 152 18.00 15.22 -6.34
N HIS A 153 17.79 15.41 -7.64
CA HIS A 153 18.34 16.51 -8.43
C HIS A 153 17.19 17.23 -9.14
N THR A 154 17.13 18.55 -8.96
CA THR A 154 16.08 19.41 -9.53
C THR A 154 16.62 20.19 -10.72
N ILE A 155 15.94 20.09 -11.85
CA ILE A 155 16.18 20.89 -13.04
C ILE A 155 15.11 21.97 -13.10
N ASN A 156 15.55 23.21 -12.90
CA ASN A 156 14.73 24.39 -13.12
C ASN A 156 14.88 24.80 -14.59
N PHE A 157 13.78 24.78 -15.32
CA PHE A 157 13.76 25.30 -16.69
C PHE A 157 13.63 26.83 -16.65
N ASN A 158 14.04 27.53 -17.71
CA ASN A 158 13.78 28.98 -17.87
C ASN A 158 12.29 29.29 -18.14
N ASN A 159 11.40 28.42 -17.72
CA ASN A 159 9.95 28.50 -17.83
C ASN A 159 9.37 28.16 -16.43
N PRO A 160 8.06 28.33 -16.16
CA PRO A 160 7.49 28.05 -14.83
C PRO A 160 7.49 26.57 -14.44
N TRP A 161 8.17 25.68 -15.18
CA TRP A 161 8.27 24.27 -14.84
C TRP A 161 9.58 23.98 -14.12
N SER A 162 9.50 23.17 -13.08
CA SER A 162 10.65 22.50 -12.48
C SER A 162 10.39 21.01 -12.44
N VAL A 163 11.42 20.22 -12.73
CA VAL A 163 11.34 18.76 -12.69
C VAL A 163 12.43 18.25 -11.77
N ARG A 164 12.06 17.40 -10.81
CA ARG A 164 12.99 16.75 -9.91
C ARG A 164 12.99 15.25 -10.17
N TYR A 165 14.20 14.70 -10.28
CA TYR A 165 14.43 13.26 -10.36
C TYR A 165 15.09 12.83 -9.07
N ALA A 166 14.61 11.76 -8.45
CA ALA A 166 15.27 11.22 -7.28
C ALA A 166 15.43 9.70 -7.38
N ALA A 167 16.47 9.18 -6.75
CA ALA A 167 16.70 7.75 -6.63
C ALA A 167 17.25 7.42 -5.25
N GLY A 168 16.94 6.22 -4.77
CA GLY A 168 17.43 5.78 -3.49
C GLY A 168 16.86 4.43 -3.08
N ILE A 169 16.61 4.29 -1.78
CA ILE A 169 16.15 3.04 -1.17
C ILE A 169 14.84 3.26 -0.43
N GLU A 170 14.00 2.24 -0.47
CA GLU A 170 12.76 2.17 0.28
C GLU A 170 12.71 0.88 1.09
N TYR A 171 12.16 0.97 2.29
CA TYR A 171 11.76 -0.14 3.14
C TYR A 171 10.24 -0.05 3.32
N ALA A 172 9.55 -1.17 3.15
CA ALA A 172 8.13 -1.26 3.43
C ALA A 172 7.82 -2.50 4.26
N ARG A 173 6.96 -2.30 5.25
CA ARG A 173 6.36 -3.35 6.07
C ARG A 173 4.85 -3.25 5.95
N LEU A 174 4.23 -4.30 5.42
CA LEU A 174 2.79 -4.41 5.27
C LEU A 174 2.29 -5.64 6.02
N ASN A 175 1.46 -5.40 7.04
CA ASN A 175 0.76 -6.46 7.76
C ASN A 175 -0.72 -6.38 7.40
N SER A 176 -1.29 -7.50 6.94
CA SER A 176 -2.73 -7.65 6.75
C SER A 176 -3.24 -8.75 7.66
N ASP A 177 -4.19 -8.42 8.53
CA ASP A 177 -4.97 -9.40 9.27
C ASP A 177 -6.39 -9.41 8.73
N PHE A 178 -6.89 -10.58 8.41
CA PHE A 178 -8.23 -10.77 7.91
C PHE A 178 -8.87 -11.92 8.68
N SER A 179 -10.03 -11.68 9.27
CA SER A 179 -10.76 -12.66 10.05
C SER A 179 -12.22 -12.69 9.68
N VAL A 180 -12.82 -13.88 9.70
CA VAL A 180 -14.25 -14.09 9.49
C VAL A 180 -14.74 -14.99 10.60
N SER A 181 -15.92 -14.71 11.14
CA SER A 181 -16.58 -15.53 12.15
C SER A 181 -18.07 -15.60 11.85
N GLY A 182 -18.70 -16.72 12.20
CA GLY A 182 -20.15 -16.79 12.15
C GLY A 182 -20.71 -18.00 12.87
N ASP A 183 -22.02 -17.94 13.06
CA ASP A 183 -22.79 -18.95 13.79
C ASP A 183 -23.39 -19.96 12.80
N ASP A 184 -23.30 -21.25 13.12
CA ASP A 184 -23.83 -22.33 12.28
C ASP A 184 -25.37 -22.33 12.24
N PHE A 185 -25.92 -22.50 11.05
CA PHE A 185 -27.36 -22.40 10.77
C PHE A 185 -28.18 -23.52 11.42
N ASN A 186 -27.58 -24.66 11.72
CA ASN A 186 -28.29 -25.79 12.33
C ASN A 186 -28.10 -25.88 13.85
N GLY A 187 -27.42 -24.91 14.48
CA GLY A 187 -27.05 -24.96 15.91
C GLY A 187 -26.28 -26.23 16.29
N SER A 188 -25.66 -26.89 15.30
CA SER A 188 -24.92 -28.15 15.49
C SER A 188 -23.45 -27.91 15.79
N TYR A 189 -22.95 -26.72 15.45
CA TYR A 189 -21.62 -26.23 15.80
C TYR A 189 -21.72 -24.82 16.41
N ASP A 190 -20.97 -24.59 17.48
CA ASP A 190 -20.73 -23.28 18.08
C ASP A 190 -19.90 -22.38 17.11
N THR A 191 -19.76 -21.08 17.41
CA THR A 191 -19.18 -20.06 16.51
C THR A 191 -17.88 -20.54 15.82
N LEU A 192 -17.89 -20.60 14.49
CA LEU A 192 -16.74 -20.98 13.66
C LEU A 192 -16.05 -19.71 13.16
N ALA A 193 -14.73 -19.63 13.34
CA ALA A 193 -13.93 -18.49 12.93
C ALA A 193 -12.68 -18.89 12.17
N TYR A 194 -12.26 -18.01 11.28
CA TYR A 194 -11.10 -18.16 10.42
C TYR A 194 -10.27 -16.87 10.46
N LYS A 195 -8.95 -17.01 10.51
CA LYS A 195 -8.01 -15.88 10.54
C LYS A 195 -6.84 -16.13 9.60
N ALA A 196 -6.64 -15.22 8.66
CA ALA A 196 -5.49 -15.15 7.78
C ALA A 196 -4.63 -13.94 8.15
N LYS A 197 -3.35 -14.18 8.45
CA LYS A 197 -2.35 -13.14 8.73
C LYS A 197 -1.30 -13.16 7.63
N SER A 198 -1.22 -12.08 6.85
CA SER A 198 -0.16 -11.85 5.87
C SER A 198 0.82 -10.83 6.43
N ARG A 199 2.11 -11.11 6.35
CA ARG A 199 3.19 -10.24 6.82
C ARG A 199 4.23 -10.12 5.72
N LEU A 200 4.40 -8.93 5.19
CA LEU A 200 5.38 -8.59 4.17
C LEU A 200 6.38 -7.60 4.74
N ASN A 201 7.67 -7.88 4.59
CA ASN A 201 8.74 -6.92 4.86
C ASN A 201 9.71 -6.95 3.69
N GLY A 202 10.04 -5.79 3.12
CA GLY A 202 10.96 -5.70 2.01
C GLY A 202 11.71 -4.39 1.97
N TRP A 203 12.82 -4.42 1.25
CA TRP A 203 13.58 -3.23 0.91
C TRP A 203 14.00 -3.30 -0.56
N GLY A 204 14.29 -2.16 -1.16
CA GLY A 204 14.77 -2.15 -2.53
C GLY A 204 14.95 -0.76 -3.11
N PRO A 205 15.36 -0.68 -4.38
CA PRO A 205 15.53 0.59 -5.06
C PRO A 205 14.18 1.30 -5.27
N ARG A 206 14.20 2.61 -5.10
CA ARG A 206 13.10 3.53 -5.39
C ARG A 206 13.58 4.61 -6.35
N ALA A 207 12.72 5.01 -7.27
CA ALA A 207 12.88 6.18 -8.12
C ALA A 207 11.67 7.09 -7.96
N GLU A 208 11.91 8.40 -8.03
CA GLU A 208 10.89 9.44 -7.97
C GLU A 208 11.04 10.39 -9.15
N PHE A 209 9.91 10.88 -9.61
CA PHE A 209 9.79 11.89 -10.63
C PHE A 209 8.72 12.88 -10.19
N ASP A 210 9.15 14.11 -9.91
CA ASP A 210 8.29 15.20 -9.47
C ASP A 210 8.28 16.29 -10.53
N MET A 211 7.10 16.77 -10.85
CA MET A 211 6.88 17.85 -11.79
C MET A 211 6.08 18.95 -11.11
N THR A 212 6.60 20.16 -11.11
CA THR A 212 5.97 21.32 -10.49
C THR A 212 5.80 22.42 -11.52
N TYR A 213 4.62 23.01 -11.56
CA TYR A 213 4.27 24.19 -12.35
C TYR A 213 4.04 25.38 -11.43
N HIS A 214 4.97 26.32 -11.45
CA HIS A 214 4.95 27.52 -10.61
C HIS A 214 3.96 28.54 -11.15
N LEU A 215 2.99 28.90 -10.32
CA LEU A 215 2.01 29.95 -10.58
C LEU A 215 2.48 31.26 -9.89
N PRO A 216 1.97 32.42 -10.31
CA PRO A 216 2.20 33.67 -9.61
C PRO A 216 1.75 33.62 -8.15
N TYR A 217 2.31 34.51 -7.31
CA TYR A 217 1.93 34.67 -5.90
C TYR A 217 2.19 33.46 -4.99
N GLY A 218 3.20 32.64 -5.32
CA GLY A 218 3.64 31.53 -4.46
C GLY A 218 2.79 30.28 -4.56
N PHE A 219 1.81 30.23 -5.46
CA PHE A 219 1.08 29.01 -5.77
C PHE A 219 1.90 28.11 -6.71
N ALA A 220 1.73 26.81 -6.60
CA ALA A 220 2.18 25.89 -7.62
C ALA A 220 1.23 24.68 -7.73
N LEU A 221 1.26 24.04 -8.89
CA LEU A 221 0.64 22.73 -9.09
C LEU A 221 1.75 21.69 -9.16
N PHE A 222 1.56 20.54 -8.52
CA PHE A 222 2.56 19.49 -8.55
C PHE A 222 1.95 18.13 -8.88
N ALA A 223 2.74 17.32 -9.56
CA ALA A 223 2.48 15.92 -9.84
C ALA A 223 3.75 15.13 -9.49
N ASN A 224 3.66 14.30 -8.47
CA ASN A 224 4.77 13.48 -8.00
C ASN A 224 4.45 12.02 -8.29
N THR A 225 5.41 11.29 -8.79
CA THR A 225 5.29 9.87 -9.08
C THR A 225 6.46 9.14 -8.46
N ASN A 226 6.20 7.97 -7.89
CA ASN A 226 7.23 7.11 -7.33
C ASN A 226 7.06 5.67 -7.82
N ALA A 227 8.17 4.97 -7.93
CA ALA A 227 8.19 3.56 -8.25
C ALA A 227 9.27 2.87 -7.42
N ALA A 228 8.97 1.69 -6.89
CA ALA A 228 9.94 0.88 -6.15
C ALA A 228 9.82 -0.60 -6.49
N LEU A 229 10.92 -1.33 -6.32
CA LEU A 229 10.98 -2.78 -6.45
C LEU A 229 11.48 -3.39 -5.15
N LEU A 230 10.56 -3.93 -4.35
CA LEU A 230 10.86 -4.38 -3.00
C LEU A 230 11.20 -5.87 -2.97
N VAL A 231 12.46 -6.20 -2.69
CA VAL A 231 12.86 -7.58 -2.40
C VAL A 231 12.37 -7.91 -1.00
N SER A 232 11.35 -8.76 -0.93
CA SER A 232 10.55 -8.94 0.25
C SER A 232 10.54 -10.37 0.76
N THR A 233 10.37 -10.51 2.05
CA THR A 233 10.02 -11.76 2.72
C THR A 233 8.56 -11.73 3.09
N ARG A 234 7.84 -12.81 2.81
CA ARG A 234 6.44 -12.98 3.17
C ARG A 234 6.25 -14.15 4.12
N LYS A 235 5.40 -13.92 5.12
CA LYS A 235 4.89 -14.95 6.04
C LYS A 235 3.37 -14.94 6.00
N LEU A 236 2.78 -16.13 5.96
CA LEU A 236 1.34 -16.36 5.99
C LEU A 236 1.01 -17.30 7.14
N SER A 237 0.08 -16.91 8.01
CA SER A 237 -0.52 -17.76 9.04
C SER A 237 -2.01 -17.90 8.80
N LEU A 238 -2.51 -19.13 8.88
CA LEU A 238 -3.90 -19.49 8.68
C LEU A 238 -4.34 -20.26 9.92
N GLU A 239 -5.38 -19.77 10.58
CA GLU A 239 -5.86 -20.31 11.85
C GLU A 239 -7.39 -20.44 11.79
N GLY A 240 -7.92 -21.64 12.04
CA GLY A 240 -9.34 -21.91 12.21
C GLY A 240 -9.69 -22.22 13.66
N TYR A 241 -10.81 -21.70 14.15
CA TYR A 241 -11.26 -21.78 15.55
C TYR A 241 -12.74 -22.19 15.62
N SER A 242 -13.12 -23.01 16.60
CA SER A 242 -14.52 -23.32 16.95
C SER A 242 -14.70 -23.19 18.48
N SER A 243 -15.80 -22.61 18.95
CA SER A 243 -16.02 -22.38 20.39
C SER A 243 -16.49 -23.60 21.19
N ASP A 244 -16.89 -24.70 20.54
CA ASP A 244 -17.30 -25.96 21.19
C ASP A 244 -16.18 -26.67 21.95
N TYR A 245 -14.92 -26.40 21.58
CA TYR A 245 -13.76 -27.04 22.17
C TYR A 245 -12.89 -25.96 22.81
N GLU A 246 -12.90 -25.91 24.15
CA GLU A 246 -11.86 -25.22 24.91
C GLU A 246 -10.48 -25.71 24.39
N SER A 247 -9.86 -24.91 23.52
CA SER A 247 -8.44 -25.03 23.13
C SER A 247 -8.03 -26.01 22.02
N TYR A 248 -8.80 -26.20 20.93
CA TYR A 248 -8.21 -26.78 19.71
C TYR A 248 -8.37 -25.92 18.46
N TYR A 249 -7.23 -25.49 17.90
CA TYR A 249 -7.13 -24.99 16.54
C TYR A 249 -7.52 -26.13 15.59
N LEU A 250 -8.63 -25.99 14.88
CA LEU A 250 -9.09 -27.04 13.96
C LEU A 250 -8.10 -27.22 12.81
N LEU A 251 -7.56 -26.12 12.29
CA LEU A 251 -6.60 -26.08 11.19
C LEU A 251 -5.61 -24.95 11.40
N ASN A 252 -4.32 -25.27 11.39
CA ASN A 252 -3.25 -24.30 11.34
C ASN A 252 -2.36 -24.58 10.13
N SER A 253 -2.06 -23.55 9.34
CA SER A 253 -1.08 -23.63 8.27
C SER A 253 -0.20 -22.39 8.29
N TYR A 254 1.11 -22.64 8.33
CA TYR A 254 2.13 -21.60 8.41
C TYR A 254 3.03 -21.72 7.19
N TYR A 255 3.08 -20.66 6.38
CA TYR A 255 4.04 -20.52 5.30
C TYR A 255 5.03 -19.43 5.69
N SER A 256 6.29 -19.83 5.93
CA SER A 256 7.38 -18.90 6.20
C SER A 256 8.40 -18.93 5.06
N ASN A 257 9.20 -17.87 4.95
CA ASN A 257 10.37 -17.77 4.06
C ASN A 257 10.05 -17.74 2.56
N ARG A 258 8.91 -17.15 2.16
CA ARG A 258 8.67 -16.85 0.76
C ARG A 258 9.41 -15.57 0.37
N HIS A 259 10.34 -15.68 -0.56
CA HIS A 259 11.02 -14.53 -1.15
C HIS A 259 10.27 -14.10 -2.39
N VAL A 260 9.86 -12.83 -2.41
CA VAL A 260 9.05 -12.26 -3.50
C VAL A 260 9.56 -10.87 -3.84
N VAL A 261 9.43 -10.49 -5.09
CA VAL A 261 9.64 -9.10 -5.51
C VAL A 261 8.28 -8.44 -5.63
N VAL A 262 8.08 -7.34 -4.90
CA VAL A 262 6.83 -6.58 -4.88
C VAL A 262 7.08 -5.24 -5.55
N PRO A 263 6.56 -5.03 -6.78
CA PRO A 263 6.55 -3.71 -7.39
C PRO A 263 5.58 -2.79 -6.65
N LYS A 264 5.99 -1.54 -6.50
CA LYS A 264 5.18 -0.45 -5.97
C LYS A 264 5.14 0.68 -6.99
N LEU A 265 3.96 1.27 -7.17
CA LEU A 265 3.74 2.49 -7.94
C LEU A 265 2.92 3.47 -7.11
N GLY A 266 3.31 4.72 -7.15
CA GLY A 266 2.67 5.78 -6.39
C GLY A 266 2.54 7.07 -7.18
N MET A 267 1.47 7.81 -6.91
CA MET A 267 1.22 9.10 -7.53
C MET A 267 0.57 10.06 -6.53
N ARG A 268 0.98 11.32 -6.56
CA ARG A 268 0.38 12.43 -5.83
C ARG A 268 0.13 13.57 -6.79
N LEU A 269 -1.06 14.15 -6.73
CA LEU A 269 -1.42 15.33 -7.51
C LEU A 269 -2.02 16.36 -6.57
N GLY A 270 -1.59 17.61 -6.67
CA GLY A 270 -2.07 18.64 -5.77
C GLY A 270 -1.65 20.05 -6.14
N ALA A 271 -1.98 20.95 -5.23
CA ALA A 271 -1.55 22.34 -5.27
C ALA A 271 -0.78 22.67 -3.99
N SER A 272 0.18 23.56 -4.12
CA SER A 272 0.98 24.07 -3.03
C SER A 272 0.92 25.58 -2.96
N TYR A 273 1.08 26.12 -1.76
CA TYR A 273 1.25 27.54 -1.51
C TYR A 273 2.46 27.76 -0.62
N THR A 274 3.44 28.50 -1.12
CA THR A 274 4.68 28.80 -0.43
C THR A 274 4.68 30.25 0.04
N TYR A 275 4.72 30.44 1.36
CA TYR A 275 4.95 31.72 1.99
C TYR A 275 6.40 31.84 2.43
N MET A 276 7.11 32.82 1.88
CA MET A 276 8.48 33.14 2.26
C MET A 276 8.50 34.21 3.36
N PHE A 277 9.29 33.99 4.40
CA PHE A 277 9.46 34.93 5.50
C PHE A 277 10.87 34.80 6.09
N GLY A 278 11.45 35.93 6.48
CA GLY A 278 12.83 36.00 6.94
C GLY A 278 13.42 37.37 6.63
N GLN A 279 14.53 37.72 7.28
CA GLN A 279 15.14 39.04 7.17
C GLN A 279 15.90 39.15 5.84
N ALA A 280 15.22 39.63 4.80
CA ALA A 280 15.88 40.10 3.58
C ALA A 280 16.67 41.37 3.91
N GLY A 281 17.96 41.24 4.27
CA GLY A 281 18.76 42.44 4.60
C GLY A 281 20.18 42.27 5.13
N GLY A 282 20.75 41.08 5.25
CA GLY A 282 22.15 40.91 5.63
C GLY A 282 22.77 39.65 5.04
N GLU A 283 24.02 39.74 4.57
CA GLU A 283 24.83 38.56 4.21
C GLU A 283 24.77 37.55 5.36
N GLY A 284 24.30 36.32 5.07
CA GLY A 284 24.19 35.23 6.04
C GLY A 284 22.88 35.13 6.84
N ALA A 285 21.84 35.92 6.54
CA ALA A 285 20.52 35.73 7.17
C ALA A 285 19.73 34.60 6.49
N PRO A 286 19.26 33.57 7.22
CA PRO A 286 18.53 32.46 6.62
C PRO A 286 17.17 32.94 6.07
N CYS A 287 16.91 32.62 4.80
CA CYS A 287 15.57 32.75 4.24
C CYS A 287 14.77 31.50 4.61
N SER A 288 13.63 31.68 5.28
CA SER A 288 12.74 30.58 5.62
C SER A 288 11.50 30.59 4.72
N SER A 289 10.97 29.42 4.45
CA SER A 289 9.70 29.26 3.75
C SER A 289 8.82 28.24 4.45
N LEU A 290 7.52 28.52 4.42
CA LEU A 290 6.47 27.61 4.85
C LEU A 290 5.64 27.28 3.62
N THR A 291 5.57 26.00 3.28
CA THR A 291 4.76 25.48 2.18
C THR A 291 3.60 24.70 2.76
N ILE A 292 2.41 24.95 2.24
CA ILE A 292 1.21 24.16 2.53
C ILE A 292 0.84 23.42 1.24
N ASP A 293 0.73 22.11 1.33
CA ASP A 293 0.42 21.24 0.19
C ASP A 293 -0.93 20.57 0.42
N ALA A 294 -1.78 20.47 -0.60
CA ALA A 294 -3.02 19.72 -0.51
C ALA A 294 -3.30 19.01 -1.83
N GLY A 295 -3.86 17.80 -1.74
CA GLY A 295 -4.14 17.04 -2.95
C GLY A 295 -4.64 15.63 -2.70
N TRP A 296 -4.54 14.80 -3.74
CA TRP A 296 -4.92 13.40 -3.72
C TRP A 296 -3.69 12.52 -3.95
N GLN A 297 -3.58 11.44 -3.19
CA GLN A 297 -2.54 10.43 -3.37
C GLN A 297 -3.13 9.06 -3.63
N VAL A 298 -2.39 8.24 -4.38
CA VAL A 298 -2.68 6.83 -4.63
C VAL A 298 -1.36 6.07 -4.63
N ASP A 299 -1.23 5.04 -3.79
CA ASP A 299 -0.14 4.09 -3.83
C ASP A 299 -0.68 2.67 -4.07
N SER A 300 0.07 1.86 -4.82
CA SER A 300 -0.30 0.48 -5.12
C SER A 300 0.91 -0.45 -5.07
N TYR A 301 0.78 -1.51 -4.28
CA TYR A 301 1.72 -2.60 -4.13
C TYR A 301 1.17 -3.85 -4.80
N ILE A 302 1.84 -4.27 -5.88
CA ILE A 302 1.37 -5.34 -6.74
C ILE A 302 1.71 -6.70 -6.11
N HIS A 303 0.69 -7.55 -5.98
CA HIS A 303 0.80 -8.87 -5.36
C HIS A 303 1.38 -8.86 -3.94
N ALA A 304 1.19 -7.79 -3.17
CA ALA A 304 1.81 -7.61 -1.86
C ALA A 304 1.26 -8.55 -0.79
N ILE A 305 -0.04 -8.83 -0.85
CA ILE A 305 -0.77 -9.62 0.15
C ILE A 305 -1.02 -11.02 -0.40
N GLU A 306 -0.89 -12.00 0.46
CA GLU A 306 -1.20 -13.39 0.15
C GLU A 306 -2.23 -13.94 1.12
N ARG A 307 -3.20 -14.66 0.58
CA ARG A 307 -4.26 -15.37 1.31
C ARG A 307 -4.52 -16.73 0.66
N PRO A 308 -5.24 -17.64 1.33
CA PRO A 308 -5.58 -18.91 0.72
C PRO A 308 -6.53 -18.74 -0.45
N ASN A 309 -6.27 -19.53 -1.48
CA ASN A 309 -7.24 -19.86 -2.49
C ASN A 309 -8.09 -21.00 -1.91
N GLY A 310 -9.38 -20.73 -1.68
CA GLY A 310 -10.33 -21.73 -1.22
C GLY A 310 -10.59 -22.74 -2.34
N ASP A 311 -9.66 -23.66 -2.57
CA ASP A 311 -9.95 -24.87 -3.34
C ASP A 311 -10.72 -25.83 -2.42
N TYR A 312 -11.85 -26.33 -2.93
CA TYR A 312 -12.88 -27.13 -2.28
C TYR A 312 -12.34 -28.16 -1.26
N SER A 313 -12.53 -27.89 0.03
CA SER A 313 -12.43 -28.90 1.10
C SER A 313 -13.74 -28.94 1.86
N SER A 314 -14.51 -30.03 1.72
CA SER A 314 -15.79 -30.23 2.39
C SER A 314 -15.66 -30.19 3.93
N VAL A 315 -16.63 -29.62 4.63
CA VAL A 315 -16.65 -29.60 6.12
C VAL A 315 -16.60 -31.01 6.74
N SER A 316 -17.16 -32.02 6.07
CA SER A 316 -17.08 -33.42 6.52
C SER A 316 -15.65 -33.99 6.58
N THR A 317 -14.69 -33.35 5.91
CA THR A 317 -13.25 -33.67 6.00
C THR A 317 -12.48 -32.78 6.97
N LEU A 318 -13.08 -31.71 7.50
CA LEU A 318 -12.45 -30.76 8.43
C LEU A 318 -12.68 -31.11 9.92
N VAL A 319 -13.61 -32.02 10.22
CA VAL A 319 -14.00 -32.42 11.59
C VAL A 319 -13.37 -33.77 12.02
N GLN A 320 -12.63 -34.47 11.15
CA GLN A 320 -11.94 -35.70 11.55
C GLN A 320 -10.47 -35.45 11.91
N PRO A 321 -10.05 -35.73 13.17
CA PRO A 321 -8.65 -35.69 13.57
C PRO A 321 -7.96 -36.97 13.08
N THR A 322 -7.86 -37.14 11.76
CA THR A 322 -6.95 -38.14 11.18
C THR A 322 -5.68 -37.41 10.77
N SER A 323 -4.58 -37.79 11.42
CA SER A 323 -3.20 -37.32 11.27
C SER A 323 -2.67 -37.48 9.84
N GLY A 324 -3.18 -36.69 8.88
CA GLY A 324 -2.82 -36.83 7.48
C GLY A 324 -3.24 -35.73 6.51
N TYR A 325 -4.08 -34.76 6.90
CA TYR A 325 -4.47 -33.67 5.98
C TYR A 325 -3.55 -32.45 6.11
N SER A 326 -2.53 -32.40 5.24
CA SER A 326 -1.91 -31.14 4.82
C SER A 326 -2.75 -30.58 3.66
N GLY A 327 -3.73 -29.73 3.96
CA GLY A 327 -4.72 -29.36 2.96
C GLY A 327 -5.44 -28.07 3.26
N VAL A 328 -4.70 -26.97 3.43
CA VAL A 328 -5.22 -25.67 3.01
C VAL A 328 -4.59 -25.39 1.65
N GLY A 329 -5.45 -25.13 0.67
CA GLY A 329 -5.17 -25.12 -0.77
C GLY A 329 -4.10 -24.12 -1.22
N ALA A 330 -3.95 -24.02 -2.55
CA ALA A 330 -3.04 -23.06 -3.16
C ALA A 330 -3.21 -21.67 -2.53
N THR A 331 -2.14 -20.90 -2.41
CA THR A 331 -2.24 -19.50 -1.96
C THR A 331 -2.41 -18.60 -3.17
N LYS A 332 -3.24 -17.57 -3.07
CA LYS A 332 -3.34 -16.52 -4.08
C LYS A 332 -2.78 -15.21 -3.57
N THR A 333 -2.19 -14.45 -4.48
CA THR A 333 -1.70 -13.10 -4.19
C THR A 333 -2.70 -12.06 -4.67
N SER A 334 -2.81 -10.97 -3.91
CA SER A 334 -3.66 -9.82 -4.21
C SER A 334 -2.86 -8.54 -4.05
N ASN A 335 -3.31 -7.50 -4.75
CA ASN A 335 -2.71 -6.17 -4.64
C ASN A 335 -3.17 -5.50 -3.36
N PHE A 336 -2.30 -4.67 -2.80
CA PHE A 336 -2.66 -3.71 -1.77
C PHE A 336 -2.58 -2.32 -2.39
N GLY A 337 -3.56 -1.47 -2.15
CA GLY A 337 -3.49 -0.06 -2.50
C GLY A 337 -3.91 0.80 -1.34
N ASP A 338 -3.57 2.07 -1.38
CA ASP A 338 -4.22 3.09 -0.60
C ASP A 338 -4.47 4.31 -1.48
N GLN A 339 -5.52 5.06 -1.16
CA GLN A 339 -5.82 6.30 -1.85
C GLN A 339 -6.56 7.25 -0.93
N GLY A 340 -6.39 8.54 -1.16
CA GLY A 340 -7.14 9.54 -0.42
C GLY A 340 -6.53 10.93 -0.44
N PHE A 341 -7.11 11.78 0.40
CA PHE A 341 -6.70 13.17 0.52
C PHE A 341 -5.45 13.31 1.39
N PHE A 342 -4.61 14.29 1.09
CA PHE A 342 -3.54 14.70 1.99
C PHE A 342 -3.50 16.21 2.17
N LEU A 343 -3.05 16.61 3.36
CA LEU A 343 -2.68 17.97 3.71
C LEU A 343 -1.29 17.96 4.33
N GLY A 344 -0.36 18.64 3.67
CA GLY A 344 1.04 18.75 4.05
C GLY A 344 1.41 20.14 4.54
N LEU A 345 2.33 20.18 5.50
CA LEU A 345 3.00 21.40 5.94
C LEU A 345 4.50 21.15 5.94
N LYS A 346 5.24 21.97 5.19
CA LYS A 346 6.69 21.89 5.05
C LYS A 346 7.32 23.20 5.46
N TYR A 347 8.29 23.12 6.37
CA TYR A 347 9.19 24.22 6.70
C TYR A 347 10.54 23.98 6.03
N SER A 348 11.08 24.99 5.37
CA SER A 348 12.40 24.95 4.76
C SER A 348 13.20 26.18 5.20
N SER A 349 14.49 25.99 5.47
CA SER A 349 15.44 27.05 5.75
C SER A 349 16.57 26.96 4.73
N ASP A 350 16.83 28.06 4.05
CA ASP A 350 17.92 28.19 3.10
C ASP A 350 19.00 29.12 3.70
N TRP A 351 20.26 28.69 3.60
CA TRP A 351 21.45 29.39 4.06
C TRP A 351 22.11 29.95 2.80
N MET A 352 21.95 31.24 2.54
CA MET A 352 22.63 31.93 1.42
C MET A 352 24.12 32.12 1.70
#